data_AF-A0A258F1I5-F1
#
_entry.id   AF-A0A258F1I5-F1
#
_cell.length_a   1.000
_cell.length_b   1.000
_cell.length_c   1.000
_cell.angle_alpha   90.00
_cell.angle_beta   90.00
_cell.angle_gamma   90.00
#
_symmetry.space_group_name_H-M   'P 1'
#
loop_
_entity.id
_entity.type
_entity.pdbx_description
1 polymer ?
#
loop_
_entity_poly.entity_id
_entity_poly.type
_entity_poly.pdbx_seq_one_letter_code
_entity_poly.pdbx_strand_id
1 'polypeptide(L)'
;MNTTVTTLGRSQSAAMSTNKVIRNTYMLLSMTLAFAALTAGVTMSLNLPSPGFIITLVGYFGLLFLTTKFRDSGAGIGFVFALTGFMGYTLGPILNAYLALPNGSQTVMMAMGGTAAIFLGLSAYVMTTRKNFSYMGGFLAVGILVAFLAGIGAFFFEMPGLSLAVSAMFVLLMSGLILYQTSEIIHGGET
;
A
#
# COMPACT_ATOMS: atom_id res chain seq x y z
N MET A 1 -9.21 -18.47 46.60
CA MET A 1 -7.96 -17.76 46.24
C MET A 1 -7.38 -18.41 44.99
N ASN A 2 -7.54 -17.83 43.78
CA ASN A 2 -6.59 -17.89 42.63
C ASN A 2 -7.10 -17.26 41.29
N THR A 3 -7.83 -16.14 41.32
CA THR A 3 -8.27 -15.47 40.07
C THR A 3 -7.19 -14.58 39.42
N THR A 4 -6.16 -14.18 40.18
CA THR A 4 -5.13 -13.23 39.72
C THR A 4 -4.06 -13.85 38.81
N VAL A 5 -3.87 -15.17 38.87
CA VAL A 5 -2.85 -15.87 38.07
C VAL A 5 -3.32 -16.09 36.62
N THR A 6 -4.62 -16.28 36.43
CA THR A 6 -5.23 -16.55 35.11
C THR A 6 -5.31 -15.31 34.20
N THR A 7 -5.38 -14.11 34.78
CA THR A 7 -5.47 -12.85 34.01
C THR A 7 -4.10 -12.42 33.43
N LEU A 8 -3.01 -12.68 34.14
CA LEU A 8 -1.63 -12.38 33.68
C LEU A 8 -1.20 -13.29 32.52
N GLY A 9 -1.53 -14.58 32.55
CA GLY A 9 -1.21 -15.52 31.45
C GLY A 9 -2.00 -15.24 30.17
N ARG A 10 -3.24 -14.74 30.29
CA ARG A 10 -4.08 -14.34 29.15
C ARG A 10 -3.59 -13.04 28.50
N SER A 11 -3.20 -12.03 29.29
CA SER A 11 -2.68 -10.77 28.74
C SER A 11 -1.33 -10.96 28.04
N GLN A 12 -0.46 -11.81 28.58
CA GLN A 12 0.83 -12.14 27.96
C GLN A 12 0.65 -12.93 26.66
N SER A 13 -0.27 -13.89 26.62
CA SER A 13 -0.59 -14.66 25.40
C SER A 13 -1.26 -13.81 24.30
N ALA A 14 -2.14 -12.89 24.69
CA ALA A 14 -2.75 -11.92 23.77
C ALA A 14 -1.69 -10.95 23.20
N ALA A 15 -0.82 -10.39 24.04
CA ALA A 15 0.26 -9.51 23.57
C ALA A 15 1.27 -10.24 22.65
N MET A 16 1.57 -11.52 22.91
CA MET A 16 2.47 -12.32 22.06
C MET A 16 1.84 -12.64 20.69
N SER A 17 0.53 -12.89 20.64
CA SER A 17 -0.18 -13.16 19.38
C SER A 17 -0.33 -11.89 18.51
N THR A 18 -0.67 -10.74 19.08
CA THR A 18 -0.72 -9.45 18.36
C THR A 18 0.63 -9.08 17.75
N ASN A 19 1.74 -9.22 18.50
CA ASN A 19 3.07 -8.94 17.99
C ASN A 19 3.48 -9.88 16.85
N LYS A 20 3.02 -11.14 16.87
CA LYS A 20 3.27 -12.11 15.79
C LYS A 20 2.53 -11.74 14.50
N VAL A 21 1.27 -11.33 14.58
CA VAL A 21 0.48 -10.90 13.41
C VAL A 21 1.10 -9.64 12.80
N ILE A 22 1.43 -8.63 13.61
CA ILE A 22 2.09 -7.40 13.13
C ILE A 22 3.40 -7.74 12.40
N ARG A 23 4.28 -8.54 13.02
CA ARG A 23 5.55 -8.92 12.40
C ARG A 23 5.34 -9.63 11.06
N ASN A 24 4.41 -10.59 11.01
CA ASN A 24 4.13 -11.33 9.78
C ASN A 24 3.54 -10.44 8.69
N THR A 25 2.63 -9.51 9.03
CA THR A 25 2.06 -8.56 8.07
C THR A 25 3.13 -7.66 7.47
N TYR A 26 4.01 -7.08 8.30
CA TYR A 26 5.10 -6.23 7.80
C TYR A 26 6.16 -7.01 7.03
N MET A 27 6.42 -8.26 7.41
CA MET A 27 7.33 -9.15 6.68
C MET A 27 6.77 -9.53 5.31
N LEU A 28 5.48 -9.85 5.23
CA LEU A 28 4.81 -10.12 3.97
C LEU A 28 4.79 -8.87 3.08
N LEU A 29 4.42 -7.72 3.66
CA LEU A 29 4.41 -6.45 2.95
C LEU A 29 5.78 -6.10 2.37
N SER A 30 6.86 -6.21 3.16
CA SER A 30 8.21 -5.92 2.67
C SER A 30 8.67 -6.87 1.57
N MET A 31 8.35 -8.17 1.68
CA MET A 31 8.64 -9.13 0.61
C MET A 31 7.86 -8.83 -0.67
N THR A 32 6.57 -8.49 -0.57
CA THR A 32 5.76 -8.12 -1.74
C THR A 32 6.28 -6.84 -2.39
N LEU A 33 6.69 -5.85 -1.61
CA LEU A 33 7.27 -4.60 -2.12
C LEU A 33 8.63 -4.82 -2.80
N ALA A 34 9.49 -5.65 -2.20
CA ALA A 34 10.76 -6.05 -2.82
C ALA A 34 10.53 -6.81 -4.13
N PHE A 35 9.56 -7.73 -4.16
CA PHE A 35 9.19 -8.47 -5.36
C PHE A 35 8.62 -7.55 -6.46
N ALA A 36 7.80 -6.56 -6.10
CA ALA A 36 7.30 -5.54 -7.01
C ALA A 36 8.45 -4.75 -7.64
N ALA A 37 9.39 -4.29 -6.81
CA ALA A 37 10.56 -3.52 -7.26
C ALA A 37 11.46 -4.35 -8.18
N LEU A 38 11.70 -5.63 -7.85
CA LEU A 38 12.44 -6.55 -8.72
C LEU A 38 11.74 -6.75 -10.07
N THR A 39 10.43 -6.99 -10.05
CA THR A 39 9.67 -7.21 -11.29
C THR A 39 9.64 -5.94 -12.15
N ALA A 40 9.44 -4.78 -11.54
CA ALA A 40 9.54 -3.49 -12.23
C ALA A 40 10.94 -3.28 -12.83
N GLY A 41 12.00 -3.55 -12.07
CA GLY A 41 13.39 -3.44 -12.54
C GLY A 41 13.72 -4.39 -13.70
N VAL A 42 13.27 -5.63 -13.65
CA VAL A 42 13.40 -6.60 -14.76
C VAL A 42 12.63 -6.13 -15.99
N THR A 43 11.45 -5.57 -15.79
CA THR A 43 10.63 -5.05 -16.89
C THR A 43 11.27 -3.85 -17.56
N MET A 44 11.89 -2.97 -16.77
CA MET A 44 12.63 -1.80 -17.24
C MET A 44 13.89 -2.22 -18.00
N SER A 45 14.67 -3.17 -17.48
CA SER A 45 15.91 -3.63 -18.11
C SER A 45 15.67 -4.35 -19.44
N LEU A 46 14.58 -5.11 -19.53
CA LEU A 46 14.17 -5.80 -20.75
C LEU A 46 13.36 -4.91 -21.71
N ASN A 47 13.07 -3.65 -21.34
CA ASN A 47 12.21 -2.73 -22.11
C ASN A 47 10.90 -3.40 -22.60
N LEU A 48 10.26 -4.17 -21.72
CA LEU A 48 9.05 -4.89 -22.10
C LEU A 48 7.91 -3.89 -22.39
N PRO A 49 7.11 -4.14 -23.44
CA PRO A 49 5.99 -3.27 -23.76
C PRO A 49 4.90 -3.36 -22.69
N SER A 50 4.12 -2.29 -22.55
CA SER A 50 2.96 -2.29 -21.65
C SER A 50 1.96 -3.36 -22.06
N PRO A 51 1.52 -4.24 -21.14
CA PRO A 51 0.40 -5.13 -21.40
C PRO A 51 -0.82 -4.26 -21.62
N GLY A 52 -1.26 -4.15 -22.87
CA GLY A 52 -2.30 -3.21 -23.29
C GLY A 52 -3.52 -3.21 -22.37
N PHE A 53 -4.23 -2.08 -22.32
CA PHE A 53 -5.25 -1.72 -21.31
C PHE A 53 -6.21 -2.86 -20.91
N ILE A 54 -6.67 -3.65 -21.88
CA ILE A 54 -7.60 -4.76 -21.64
C ILE A 54 -6.93 -5.89 -20.83
N ILE A 55 -5.69 -6.24 -21.17
CA ILE A 55 -4.91 -7.27 -20.46
C ILE A 55 -4.63 -6.79 -19.04
N THR A 56 -4.31 -5.51 -18.87
CA THR A 56 -4.10 -4.89 -17.57
C THR A 56 -5.33 -4.99 -16.68
N LEU A 57 -6.50 -4.63 -17.22
CA LEU A 57 -7.76 -4.73 -16.47
C LEU A 57 -8.13 -6.18 -16.15
N VAL A 58 -8.11 -7.08 -17.13
CA VAL A 58 -8.49 -8.48 -16.92
C VAL A 58 -7.52 -9.16 -15.95
N GLY A 59 -6.21 -8.92 -16.11
CA GLY A 59 -5.18 -9.42 -15.19
C GLY A 59 -5.36 -8.89 -13.78
N TYR A 60 -5.54 -7.57 -13.63
CA TYR A 60 -5.73 -6.94 -12.32
C TYR A 60 -6.99 -7.43 -11.61
N PHE A 61 -8.16 -7.34 -12.25
CA PHE A 61 -9.41 -7.77 -11.63
C PHE A 61 -9.48 -9.28 -11.43
N GLY A 62 -8.93 -10.06 -12.35
CA GLY A 62 -8.83 -11.52 -12.22
C GLY A 62 -7.97 -11.92 -11.01
N LEU A 63 -6.76 -11.36 -10.90
CA LEU A 63 -5.85 -11.66 -9.78
C LEU A 63 -6.37 -11.11 -8.45
N LEU A 64 -7.03 -9.94 -8.44
CA LEU A 64 -7.67 -9.38 -7.26
C LEU A 64 -8.81 -10.27 -6.77
N PHE A 65 -9.64 -10.79 -7.68
CA PHE A 65 -10.68 -11.75 -7.35
C PHE A 65 -10.11 -13.06 -6.79
N LEU A 66 -9.04 -13.60 -7.39
CA LEU A 66 -8.37 -14.79 -6.87
C LEU A 66 -7.78 -14.54 -5.48
N THR A 67 -7.15 -13.39 -5.28
CA THR A 67 -6.57 -12.99 -3.98
C THR A 67 -7.64 -12.87 -2.90
N THR A 68 -8.78 -12.27 -3.20
CA THR A 68 -9.90 -12.16 -2.25
C THR A 68 -10.57 -13.51 -2.00
N LYS A 69 -10.73 -14.34 -3.04
CA LYS A 69 -11.31 -15.69 -2.92
C LYS A 69 -10.46 -16.64 -2.06
N PHE A 70 -9.14 -16.52 -2.13
CA PHE A 70 -8.20 -17.38 -1.41
C PHE A 70 -7.54 -16.68 -0.20
N ARG A 71 -8.12 -15.58 0.29
CA ARG A 71 -7.56 -14.77 1.39
C ARG A 71 -7.29 -15.55 2.68
N ASP A 72 -8.14 -16.53 2.99
CA ASP A 72 -8.04 -17.34 4.21
C ASP A 72 -7.22 -18.64 4.01
N SER A 73 -6.54 -18.77 2.86
CA SER A 73 -5.72 -19.94 2.51
C SER A 73 -4.26 -19.55 2.24
N GLY A 74 -3.33 -20.48 2.47
CA GLY A 74 -1.92 -20.29 2.09
C GLY A 74 -1.72 -20.01 0.59
N ALA A 75 -2.65 -20.45 -0.25
CA ALA A 75 -2.67 -20.11 -1.68
C ALA A 75 -2.85 -18.60 -1.94
N GLY A 76 -3.53 -17.88 -1.03
CA GLY A 76 -3.72 -16.44 -1.11
C GLY A 76 -2.41 -15.66 -1.15
N ILE A 77 -1.39 -16.12 -0.42
CA ILE A 77 -0.05 -15.51 -0.45
C ILE A 77 0.52 -15.56 -1.87
N GLY A 78 0.43 -16.71 -2.54
CA GLY A 78 0.88 -16.85 -3.93
C GLY A 78 0.16 -15.89 -4.88
N PHE A 79 -1.16 -15.71 -4.71
CA PHE A 79 -1.94 -14.76 -5.52
C PHE A 79 -1.62 -13.30 -5.23
N VAL A 80 -1.32 -12.94 -3.98
CA VAL A 80 -0.82 -11.60 -3.63
C VAL A 80 0.49 -11.33 -4.37
N PHE A 81 1.46 -12.25 -4.33
CA PHE A 81 2.71 -12.07 -5.07
C PHE A 81 2.46 -12.00 -6.58
N ALA A 82 1.59 -12.83 -7.14
CA ALA A 82 1.24 -12.77 -8.57
C ALA A 82 0.62 -11.41 -8.95
N LEU A 83 -0.33 -10.91 -8.15
CA LEU A 83 -0.94 -9.59 -8.34
C LEU A 83 0.11 -8.48 -8.23
N THR A 84 0.95 -8.52 -7.19
CA THR A 84 1.99 -7.51 -6.96
C THR A 84 3.07 -7.53 -8.05
N GLY A 85 3.48 -8.70 -8.52
CA GLY A 85 4.38 -8.85 -9.66
C GLY A 85 3.77 -8.33 -10.95
N PHE A 86 2.49 -8.65 -11.21
CA PHE A 86 1.76 -8.10 -12.35
C PHE A 86 1.71 -6.57 -12.30
N MET A 87 1.43 -5.99 -11.12
CA MET A 87 1.48 -4.54 -10.93
C MET A 87 2.89 -3.98 -11.16
N GLY A 88 3.93 -4.63 -10.65
CA GLY A 88 5.34 -4.26 -10.92
C GLY A 88 5.68 -4.28 -12.41
N TYR A 89 5.21 -5.29 -13.14
CA TYR A 89 5.35 -5.39 -14.60
C TYR A 89 4.64 -4.23 -15.31
N THR A 90 3.42 -3.86 -14.90
CA THR A 90 2.71 -2.71 -15.50
C THR A 90 3.37 -1.37 -15.19
N LEU A 91 4.08 -1.27 -14.06
CA LEU A 91 4.81 -0.07 -13.67
C LEU A 91 6.11 0.12 -14.45
N GLY A 92 6.77 -0.96 -14.89
CA GLY A 92 8.05 -0.88 -15.61
C GLY A 92 8.06 0.09 -16.82
N PRO A 93 7.12 -0.02 -17.77
CA PRO A 93 7.03 0.89 -18.91
C PRO A 93 6.75 2.35 -18.50
N ILE A 94 5.96 2.55 -17.45
CA ILE A 94 5.66 3.89 -16.91
C ILE A 94 6.95 4.50 -16.34
N LEU A 95 7.72 3.71 -15.58
CA LEU A 95 9.02 4.14 -15.06
C LEU A 95 10.00 4.46 -16.18
N ASN A 96 10.07 3.65 -17.24
CA ASN A 96 10.90 3.95 -18.41
C ASN A 96 10.49 5.26 -19.11
N ALA A 97 9.19 5.57 -19.20
CA ALA A 97 8.72 6.84 -19.72
C ALA A 97 9.21 8.04 -18.86
N TYR A 98 9.17 7.91 -17.53
CA TYR A 98 9.73 8.93 -16.64
C TYR A 98 11.25 9.01 -16.70
N LEU A 99 11.97 7.89 -16.83
CA LEU A 99 13.43 7.87 -16.96
C LEU A 99 13.93 8.52 -18.25
N ALA A 100 13.11 8.55 -19.30
CA ALA A 100 13.43 9.23 -20.55
C ALA A 100 13.38 10.77 -20.44
N LEU A 101 12.79 11.31 -19.37
CA LEU A 101 12.73 12.75 -19.10
C LEU A 101 14.06 13.27 -18.52
N PRO A 102 14.36 14.58 -18.69
CA PRO A 102 15.46 15.21 -17.97
C PRO A 102 15.31 15.01 -16.45
N ASN A 103 16.37 14.53 -15.79
CA ASN A 103 16.38 14.19 -14.36
C ASN A 103 15.41 13.06 -13.95
N GLY A 104 14.93 12.24 -14.90
CA GLY A 104 13.96 11.18 -14.64
C GLY A 104 14.39 10.19 -13.55
N SER A 105 15.66 9.79 -13.52
CA SER A 105 16.22 8.91 -12.49
C SER A 105 16.14 9.51 -11.09
N GLN A 106 16.44 10.80 -10.95
CA GLN A 106 16.31 11.53 -9.69
C GLN A 106 14.85 11.61 -9.25
N THR A 107 13.93 11.91 -10.16
CA THR A 107 12.49 11.96 -9.86
C THR A 107 11.97 10.62 -9.35
N VAL A 108 12.30 9.51 -10.02
CA VAL A 108 11.88 8.16 -9.62
C VAL A 108 12.48 7.79 -8.26
N MET A 109 13.77 8.02 -8.06
CA MET A 109 14.45 7.73 -6.78
C MET A 109 13.89 8.55 -5.62
N MET A 110 13.61 9.84 -5.86
CA MET A 110 13.04 10.73 -4.84
C MET A 110 11.59 10.37 -4.52
N ALA A 111 10.79 9.99 -5.52
CA ALA A 111 9.43 9.52 -5.30
C ALA A 111 9.42 8.22 -4.49
N MET A 112 10.22 7.22 -4.89
CA MET A 112 10.34 5.95 -4.18
C MET A 112 10.82 6.14 -2.74
N GLY A 113 11.90 6.91 -2.56
CA GLY A 113 12.46 7.20 -1.24
C GLY A 113 11.49 8.00 -0.36
N GLY A 114 10.80 8.99 -0.93
CA GLY A 114 9.80 9.80 -0.24
C GLY A 114 8.61 8.96 0.24
N THR A 115 8.04 8.12 -0.63
CA THR A 115 6.95 7.21 -0.24
C THR A 115 7.39 6.20 0.82
N ALA A 116 8.59 5.64 0.68
CA ALA A 116 9.14 4.72 1.69
C ALA A 116 9.35 5.40 3.05
N ALA A 117 9.89 6.63 3.05
CA ALA A 117 10.10 7.41 4.26
C ALA A 117 8.77 7.78 4.95
N ILE A 118 7.77 8.22 4.19
CA ILE A 118 6.43 8.53 4.71
C ILE A 118 5.79 7.26 5.29
N PHE A 119 5.81 6.16 4.54
CA PHE A 119 5.22 4.90 4.97
C PHE A 119 5.86 4.38 6.26
N LEU A 120 7.19 4.29 6.31
CA LEU A 120 7.91 3.81 7.48
C LEU A 120 7.76 4.78 8.66
N GLY A 121 7.85 6.08 8.43
CA GLY A 121 7.73 7.11 9.47
C GLY A 121 6.35 7.11 10.14
N LEU A 122 5.28 7.13 9.33
CA LEU A 122 3.92 7.12 9.85
C LEU A 122 3.57 5.77 10.49
N SER A 123 3.99 4.66 9.88
CA SER A 123 3.78 3.33 10.47
C SER A 123 4.48 3.20 11.81
N ALA A 124 5.75 3.62 11.91
CA ALA A 124 6.50 3.62 13.16
C ALA A 124 5.86 4.54 14.22
N TYR A 125 5.34 5.71 13.80
CA TYR A 125 4.62 6.62 14.70
C TYR A 125 3.40 5.95 15.35
N VAL A 126 2.56 5.27 14.57
CA VAL A 126 1.38 4.57 15.15
C VAL A 126 1.81 3.37 15.98
N MET A 127 2.83 2.62 15.55
CA MET A 127 3.33 1.46 16.30
C MET A 127 3.91 1.85 17.66
N THR A 128 4.58 2.99 17.77
CA THR A 128 5.17 3.50 19.01
C THR A 128 4.15 4.20 19.90
N THR A 129 3.30 5.06 19.33
CA THR A 129 2.31 5.84 20.10
C THR A 129 1.06 5.04 20.46
N ARG A 130 0.78 3.94 19.74
CA ARG A 130 -0.42 3.09 19.90
C ARG A 130 -1.72 3.91 19.87
N LYS A 131 -1.73 5.04 19.15
CA LYS A 131 -2.93 5.87 19.01
C LYS A 131 -3.96 5.20 18.10
N ASN A 132 -5.23 5.30 18.50
CA ASN A 132 -6.36 4.84 17.71
C ASN A 132 -6.75 5.93 16.68
N PHE A 133 -6.67 5.59 15.39
CA PHE A 133 -7.04 6.46 14.26
C PHE A 133 -8.32 6.01 13.55
N SER A 134 -9.06 5.04 14.10
CA SER A 134 -10.24 4.46 13.47
C SER A 134 -11.34 5.50 13.16
N TYR A 135 -11.41 6.58 13.95
CA TYR A 135 -12.31 7.72 13.72
C TYR A 135 -12.08 8.45 12.39
N MET A 136 -10.91 8.29 11.74
CA MET A 136 -10.59 8.95 10.48
C MET A 136 -11.19 8.25 9.26
N GLY A 137 -11.69 7.02 9.38
CA GLY A 137 -12.14 6.21 8.24
C GLY A 137 -13.16 6.91 7.34
N GLY A 138 -14.19 7.54 7.93
CA GLY A 138 -15.21 8.28 7.18
C GLY A 138 -14.65 9.52 6.47
N PHE A 139 -13.79 10.29 7.14
CA PHE A 139 -13.13 11.46 6.54
C PHE A 139 -12.22 11.07 5.38
N LEU A 140 -11.43 9.99 5.53
CA LEU A 140 -10.55 9.51 4.47
C LEU A 140 -11.34 9.00 3.26
N ALA A 141 -12.44 8.28 3.47
CA ALA A 141 -13.28 7.80 2.38
C ALA A 141 -13.87 8.96 1.55
N VAL A 142 -14.43 9.97 2.23
CA VAL A 142 -14.95 11.17 1.56
C VAL A 142 -13.83 11.94 0.87
N GLY A 143 -12.69 12.13 1.54
CA GLY A 143 -11.54 12.84 0.99
C GLY A 143 -11.00 12.19 -0.28
N ILE A 144 -10.89 10.86 -0.33
CA ILE A 144 -10.45 10.12 -1.51
C ILE A 144 -11.46 10.26 -2.65
N LEU A 145 -12.76 10.20 -2.37
CA LEU A 145 -13.81 10.40 -3.37
C LEU A 145 -13.71 11.80 -3.98
N VAL A 146 -13.58 12.83 -3.14
CA VAL A 146 -13.41 14.22 -3.59
C VAL A 146 -12.12 14.40 -4.40
N ALA A 147 -11.00 13.85 -3.93
CA ALA A 147 -9.73 13.90 -4.64
C ALA A 147 -9.81 13.21 -6.02
N PHE A 148 -10.58 12.12 -6.12
CA PHE A 148 -10.79 11.41 -7.38
C PHE A 148 -11.60 12.26 -8.37
N LEU A 149 -12.69 12.91 -7.91
CA LEU A 149 -13.46 13.85 -8.74
C LEU A 149 -12.60 15.05 -9.18
N ALA A 150 -11.78 15.58 -8.27
CA ALA A 150 -10.84 16.66 -8.58
C ALA A 150 -9.79 16.21 -9.61
N GLY A 151 -9.31 14.97 -9.54
CA GLY A 151 -8.40 14.38 -10.52
C GLY A 151 -9.02 14.23 -11.91
N ILE A 152 -10.28 13.83 -11.99
CA ILE A 152 -11.03 13.82 -13.25
C ILE A 152 -11.14 15.26 -13.81
N GLY A 153 -11.46 16.24 -12.96
CA GLY A 153 -11.45 17.64 -13.35
C GLY A 153 -10.08 18.09 -13.88
N ALA A 154 -9.00 17.76 -13.18
CA ALA A 154 -7.64 18.09 -13.60
C ALA A 154 -7.28 17.52 -14.98
N PHE A 155 -7.78 16.33 -15.29
CA PHE A 155 -7.59 15.72 -16.61
C PHE A 155 -8.31 16.50 -17.73
N PHE A 156 -9.54 16.96 -17.52
CA PHE A 156 -10.29 17.70 -18.54
C PHE A 156 -9.82 19.15 -18.74
N PHE A 157 -9.36 19.80 -17.66
CA PHE A 157 -8.93 21.20 -17.73
C PHE A 157 -7.44 21.38 -18.08
N GLU A 158 -6.64 20.30 -18.07
CA GLU A 158 -5.20 20.29 -18.39
C GLU A 158 -4.35 21.36 -17.68
N MET A 159 -4.84 21.89 -16.54
CA MET A 159 -4.14 22.94 -15.80
C MET A 159 -3.02 22.36 -14.93
N PRO A 160 -1.73 22.70 -15.17
CA PRO A 160 -0.61 22.12 -14.42
C PRO A 160 -0.71 22.33 -12.91
N GLY A 161 -1.16 23.52 -12.48
CA GLY A 161 -1.34 23.82 -11.06
C GLY A 161 -2.39 22.94 -10.36
N LEU A 162 -3.46 22.58 -11.08
CA LEU A 162 -4.50 21.70 -10.55
C LEU A 162 -3.99 20.26 -10.41
N SER A 163 -3.20 19.77 -11.37
CA SER A 163 -2.60 18.43 -11.30
C SER A 163 -1.63 18.27 -10.12
N LEU A 164 -0.84 19.30 -9.83
CA LEU A 164 0.07 19.37 -8.67
C LEU A 164 -0.72 19.37 -7.35
N ALA A 165 -1.78 20.17 -7.27
CA ALA A 165 -2.65 20.23 -6.09
C ALA A 165 -3.33 18.88 -5.82
N VAL A 166 -3.84 18.22 -6.86
CA VAL A 166 -4.43 16.87 -6.75
C VAL A 166 -3.40 15.85 -6.29
N SER A 167 -2.19 15.86 -6.87
CA SER A 167 -1.11 14.96 -6.45
C SER A 167 -0.75 15.14 -4.97
N ALA A 168 -0.57 16.38 -4.51
CA ALA A 168 -0.29 16.68 -3.11
C ALA A 168 -1.43 16.23 -2.18
N MET A 169 -2.68 16.43 -2.59
CA MET A 169 -3.85 15.96 -1.86
C MET A 169 -3.87 14.44 -1.73
N PHE A 170 -3.56 13.70 -2.80
CA PHE A 170 -3.45 12.24 -2.76
C PHE A 170 -2.33 11.78 -1.83
N VAL A 171 -1.16 12.42 -1.86
CA VAL A 171 -0.05 12.08 -0.94
C VAL A 171 -0.50 12.25 0.52
N LEU A 172 -1.23 13.32 0.84
CA LEU A 172 -1.74 13.59 2.18
C LEU A 172 -2.82 12.56 2.60
N LEU A 173 -3.76 12.25 1.71
CA LEU A 173 -4.81 11.27 1.97
C LEU A 173 -4.25 9.84 2.13
N MET A 174 -3.28 9.46 1.30
CA MET A 174 -2.59 8.17 1.42
C MET A 174 -1.76 8.09 2.70
N SER A 175 -1.15 9.20 3.13
CA SER A 175 -0.50 9.31 4.43
C SER A 175 -1.49 9.07 5.58
N GLY A 176 -2.69 9.65 5.50
CA GLY A 176 -3.78 9.40 6.44
C GLY A 176 -4.26 7.95 6.44
N LEU A 177 -4.35 7.31 5.27
CA LEU A 177 -4.69 5.89 5.15
C LEU A 177 -3.64 4.98 5.81
N ILE A 178 -2.35 5.30 5.72
CA ILE A 178 -1.29 4.54 6.40
C ILE A 178 -1.48 4.61 7.92
N LEU A 179 -1.81 5.79 8.46
CA LEU A 179 -2.12 5.94 9.88
C LEU A 179 -3.33 5.10 10.29
N TYR A 180 -4.41 5.18 9.50
CA TYR A 180 -5.64 4.43 9.74
C TYR A 180 -5.43 2.91 9.69
N GLN A 181 -4.84 2.39 8.60
CA GLN A 181 -4.63 0.94 8.42
C GLN A 181 -3.64 0.39 9.44
N THR A 182 -2.54 1.09 9.73
CA THR A 182 -1.60 0.64 10.77
C THR A 182 -2.26 0.63 12.15
N SER A 183 -3.14 1.59 12.44
CA SER A 183 -3.90 1.62 13.69
C SER A 183 -4.88 0.45 13.79
N GLU A 184 -5.60 0.14 12.71
CA GLU A 184 -6.50 -1.02 12.64
C GLU A 184 -5.73 -2.35 12.78
N ILE A 185 -4.53 -2.49 12.22
CA ILE A 185 -3.71 -3.70 12.41
C ILE A 185 -3.32 -3.89 13.90
N ILE A 186 -3.14 -2.79 14.63
CA ILE A 186 -2.75 -2.82 16.05
C ILE A 186 -3.96 -3.10 16.97
N HIS A 187 -5.11 -2.48 16.70
CA HIS A 187 -6.29 -2.51 17.57
C HIS A 187 -7.35 -3.52 17.13
N GLY A 188 -7.42 -3.86 15.84
CA GLY A 188 -8.40 -4.76 15.23
C GLY A 188 -8.13 -6.25 15.46
N GLY A 189 -7.18 -6.62 16.32
CA GLY A 189 -6.94 -8.00 16.75
C GLY A 189 -7.98 -8.55 17.75
N GLU A 190 -9.13 -7.91 17.91
CA GLU A 190 -10.21 -8.29 18.84
C GLU A 190 -11.46 -8.89 18.16
N THR A 191 -11.31 -9.57 17.03
CA THR A 191 -12.36 -10.44 16.47
C THR A 191 -11.83 -11.80 16.06
#